data_AF-M5C420-F1
#
_entry.id   AF-M5C420-F1
#
_cell.length_a   1.000
_cell.length_b   1.000
_cell.length_c   1.000
_cell.angle_alpha   90.00
_cell.angle_beta   90.00
_cell.angle_gamma   90.00
#
_symmetry.space_group_name_H-M   'P 1'
#
loop_
_entity.id
_entity.type
_entity.pdbx_description
1 polymer ?
#
loop_
_entity_poly.entity_id
_entity_poly.type
_entity_poly.pdbx_seq_one_letter_code
_entity_poly.pdbx_strand_id
1 'polypeptide(L)'
;MRDLNIRTNTDGLEKNDARTGSIVDDRIKPILESGTAMGSNKPVLMVIDEIDGATGDGASGFVNKLIQITLDKPKAKKGRGDKKSGKESRPLLRPIICICNDLYAPSLARLRPIARVIRFRKAQPVLLTNRLRDICIEESLRADTRALTALVTVTQGDLRACINTLQLIKSRSDTVSENDISRATAGMKETETSVQSVWNDLFTPVTAKTRKHIPGASAMEADKYVARLSRVIEHAGTDRVAVACFEHYTTLRKGRSSWDSLLAAHEWFGWYDTLSMTMRTEQEYGLLAYQPYAITAFHPLFATLGNPKYERVNNDWDHFTRTRVNEEIKSIFSNSLTTGARDSDAAAYLHMMAGSKADLEFLR
;
A
#
# COMPACT_ATOMS: atom_id res chain seq x y z
N MET A 1 12.73 -5.28 -32.11
CA MET A 1 12.70 -4.39 -30.93
C MET A 1 13.95 -4.74 -30.17
N ARG A 2 14.94 -3.84 -30.05
CA ARG A 2 16.07 -4.11 -29.14
C ARG A 2 15.61 -3.59 -27.80
N ASP A 3 15.11 -4.50 -26.98
CA ASP A 3 14.75 -4.20 -25.60
C ASP A 3 16.05 -3.99 -24.85
N LEU A 4 16.36 -2.75 -24.49
CA LEU A 4 17.26 -2.51 -23.38
C LEU A 4 16.45 -2.78 -22.11
N ASN A 5 16.21 -4.07 -21.88
CA ASN A 5 15.67 -4.53 -20.62
C ASN A 5 16.81 -4.32 -19.63
N ILE A 6 16.76 -3.26 -18.82
CA ILE A 6 17.51 -3.24 -17.56
C ILE A 6 16.78 -4.21 -16.62
N ARG A 7 16.75 -5.49 -17.02
CA ARG A 7 16.60 -6.61 -16.12
C ARG A 7 18.02 -6.95 -15.73
N THR A 8 18.31 -6.66 -14.48
CA THR A 8 19.40 -7.18 -13.68
C THR A 8 19.46 -8.71 -13.82
N ASN A 9 20.11 -9.22 -14.86
CA ASN A 9 20.57 -10.59 -14.87
C ASN A 9 21.95 -10.62 -15.52
N THR A 10 22.90 -11.08 -14.70
CA THR A 10 24.35 -11.24 -14.94
C THR A 10 25.15 -9.93 -15.08
N ASP A 11 25.13 -9.11 -14.04
CA ASP A 11 26.32 -8.61 -13.33
C ASP A 11 25.92 -7.53 -12.31
N GLY A 12 25.86 -7.93 -11.04
CA GLY A 12 26.08 -7.09 -9.86
C GLY A 12 25.40 -5.72 -9.78
N LEU A 13 24.08 -5.62 -9.90
CA LEU A 13 23.31 -4.47 -9.43
C LEU A 13 22.18 -4.98 -8.54
N GLU A 14 22.55 -5.24 -7.29
CA GLU A 14 21.58 -5.45 -6.22
C GLU A 14 20.73 -4.18 -6.04
N LYS A 15 19.44 -4.42 -5.79
CA LYS A 15 18.30 -3.50 -5.77
C LYS A 15 18.41 -2.24 -4.89
N ASN A 16 19.52 -2.01 -4.19
CA ASN A 16 19.64 -0.94 -3.21
C ASN A 16 20.57 0.22 -3.62
N ASP A 17 21.41 0.05 -4.66
CA ASP A 17 22.44 1.06 -5.01
C ASP A 17 22.22 1.72 -6.40
N ALA A 18 21.11 1.38 -7.07
CA ALA A 18 20.88 1.70 -8.49
C ALA A 18 20.09 3.00 -8.77
N ARG A 19 19.77 3.81 -7.75
CA ARG A 19 18.77 4.90 -7.88
C ARG A 19 19.28 6.27 -7.43
N THR A 20 20.58 6.50 -7.56
CA THR A 20 21.21 7.80 -7.26
C THR A 20 21.28 8.65 -8.52
N GLY A 21 21.24 9.97 -8.39
CA GLY A 21 21.32 10.86 -9.54
C GLY A 21 22.61 10.73 -10.36
N SER A 22 23.72 10.25 -9.80
CA SER A 22 24.97 10.02 -10.55
C SER A 22 24.80 9.01 -11.68
N ILE A 23 24.03 7.95 -11.47
CA ILE A 23 23.79 6.89 -12.47
C ILE A 23 23.08 7.43 -13.70
N VAL A 24 22.23 8.44 -13.50
CA VAL A 24 21.53 9.09 -14.60
C VAL A 24 22.53 9.77 -15.55
N ASP A 25 23.55 10.41 -15.01
CA ASP A 25 24.58 11.10 -15.80
C ASP A 25 25.61 10.12 -16.37
N ASP A 26 26.03 9.12 -15.59
CA ASP A 26 27.15 8.24 -15.95
C ASP A 26 26.74 7.10 -16.90
N ARG A 27 25.49 6.62 -16.80
CA ARG A 27 25.02 5.46 -17.57
C ARG A 27 23.83 5.78 -18.47
N ILE A 28 22.82 6.45 -17.94
CA ILE A 28 21.58 6.65 -18.69
C ILE A 28 21.76 7.66 -19.83
N LYS A 29 22.39 8.81 -19.55
CA LYS A 29 22.62 9.86 -20.53
C LYS A 29 23.46 9.40 -21.73
N PRO A 30 24.61 8.71 -21.57
CA PRO A 30 25.37 8.20 -22.71
C PRO A 30 24.60 7.19 -23.56
N ILE A 31 23.78 6.33 -22.95
CA ILE A 31 22.96 5.34 -23.66
C ILE A 31 21.86 6.01 -24.48
N LEU A 32 21.20 7.03 -23.91
CA LEU A 32 20.17 7.79 -24.60
C LEU A 32 20.73 8.58 -25.80
N GLU A 33 21.95 9.12 -25.66
CA GLU A 33 22.65 9.87 -26.71
C GLU A 33 23.29 8.98 -27.79
N SER A 34 23.83 7.81 -27.41
CA SER A 34 24.55 6.90 -28.31
C SER A 34 23.67 5.89 -29.05
N GLY A 35 22.41 5.72 -28.65
CA GLY A 35 21.50 4.67 -29.16
C GLY A 35 21.23 4.64 -30.68
N THR A 36 21.68 5.66 -31.42
CA THR A 36 21.64 5.69 -32.90
C THR A 36 22.91 5.20 -33.59
N ALA A 37 23.97 4.83 -32.85
CA ALA A 37 25.28 4.47 -33.41
C ALA A 37 25.35 3.06 -34.05
N MET A 38 24.27 2.26 -33.99
CA MET A 38 24.25 0.86 -34.48
C MET A 38 23.11 0.58 -35.47
N GLY A 39 23.06 1.34 -36.57
CA GLY A 39 22.40 0.93 -37.82
C GLY A 39 20.87 0.82 -37.83
N SER A 40 20.17 1.32 -36.81
CA SER A 40 18.71 1.26 -36.70
C SER A 40 18.13 2.67 -36.51
N ASN A 41 17.22 3.08 -37.40
CA ASN A 41 16.55 4.40 -37.37
C ASN A 41 15.42 4.50 -36.32
N LYS A 42 15.33 3.54 -35.37
CA LYS A 42 14.27 3.49 -34.34
C LYS A 42 14.78 4.03 -32.99
N PRO A 43 13.95 4.77 -32.23
CA PRO A 43 14.34 5.28 -30.93
C PRO A 43 14.46 4.18 -29.88
N VAL A 44 15.44 4.33 -28.98
CA VAL A 44 15.60 3.47 -27.80
C VAL A 44 14.48 3.76 -26.80
N LEU A 45 13.79 2.71 -26.34
CA LEU A 45 12.79 2.75 -25.27
C LEU A 45 13.49 2.51 -23.93
N MET A 46 13.20 3.37 -22.95
CA MET A 46 13.66 3.19 -21.57
C MET A 46 12.50 2.70 -20.70
N VAL A 47 12.72 1.64 -19.94
CA VAL A 47 11.77 1.14 -18.93
C VAL A 47 12.44 1.20 -17.57
N ILE A 48 11.79 1.85 -16.61
CA ILE A 48 12.28 2.03 -15.24
C ILE A 48 11.24 1.40 -14.31
N ASP A 49 11.63 0.32 -13.63
CA ASP A 49 10.78 -0.37 -12.67
C ASP A 49 11.06 0.11 -11.24
N GLU A 50 10.04 0.04 -10.38
CA GLU A 50 10.09 0.45 -8.97
C GLU A 50 10.64 1.88 -8.76
N ILE A 51 10.23 2.84 -9.60
CA ILE A 51 10.74 4.24 -9.55
C ILE A 51 10.37 4.96 -8.24
N ASP A 52 9.31 4.53 -7.57
CA ASP A 52 8.84 5.04 -6.28
C ASP A 52 9.85 4.80 -5.14
N GLY A 53 10.67 3.76 -5.26
CA GLY A 53 11.76 3.49 -4.31
C GLY A 53 13.07 4.21 -4.64
N ALA A 54 13.06 5.22 -5.51
CA ALA A 54 14.25 6.05 -5.75
C ALA A 54 14.53 6.96 -4.55
N THR A 55 15.74 6.86 -4.00
CA THR A 55 16.21 7.66 -2.86
C THR A 55 16.89 8.94 -3.32
N GLY A 56 16.75 10.00 -2.52
CA GLY A 56 17.36 11.32 -2.80
C GLY A 56 16.32 12.40 -3.01
N ASP A 57 16.04 13.14 -1.93
CA ASP A 57 15.22 14.34 -1.98
C ASP A 57 16.11 15.55 -2.39
N GLY A 58 15.62 16.40 -3.30
CA GLY A 58 16.36 17.58 -3.79
C GLY A 58 17.02 17.44 -5.18
N ALA A 59 17.85 18.42 -5.56
CA ALA A 59 18.33 18.63 -6.93
C ALA A 59 19.19 17.49 -7.52
N SER A 60 19.72 16.60 -6.67
CA SER A 60 20.50 15.41 -7.08
C SER A 60 19.66 14.12 -7.13
N GLY A 61 18.35 14.20 -6.85
CA GLY A 61 17.45 13.06 -6.90
C GLY A 61 17.37 12.47 -8.31
N PHE A 62 17.33 11.14 -8.39
CA PHE A 62 17.22 10.39 -9.65
C PHE A 62 16.07 10.89 -10.53
N VAL A 63 14.90 11.09 -9.94
CA VAL A 63 13.71 11.60 -10.64
C VAL A 63 13.95 13.01 -11.17
N ASN A 64 14.60 13.89 -10.41
CA ASN A 64 14.86 15.26 -10.85
C ASN A 64 15.83 15.33 -12.04
N LYS A 65 16.88 14.51 -12.04
CA LYS A 65 17.79 14.44 -13.18
C LYS A 65 17.15 13.80 -14.41
N LEU A 66 16.30 12.79 -14.22
CA LEU A 66 15.52 12.21 -15.32
C LEU A 66 14.59 13.25 -15.96
N ILE A 67 13.97 14.10 -15.14
CA ILE A 67 13.16 15.23 -15.60
C ILE A 67 14.02 16.25 -16.36
N GLN A 68 15.23 16.57 -15.87
CA GLN A 68 16.13 17.50 -16.57
C GLN A 68 16.51 16.98 -17.96
N ILE A 69 16.83 15.69 -18.09
CA ILE A 69 17.20 15.09 -19.38
C ILE A 69 16.03 15.07 -20.38
N THR A 70 14.81 14.92 -19.88
CA THR A 70 13.60 14.84 -20.72
C THR A 70 13.03 16.20 -21.09
N LEU A 71 13.07 17.17 -20.17
CA LEU A 71 12.46 18.49 -20.33
C LEU A 71 13.45 19.60 -20.70
N ASP A 72 14.75 19.33 -20.81
CA ASP A 72 15.75 20.34 -21.16
C ASP A 72 15.39 21.02 -22.49
N LYS A 73 14.68 22.14 -22.35
CA LYS A 73 14.51 23.15 -23.40
C LYS A 73 15.91 23.72 -23.65
N PRO A 74 16.29 23.95 -24.91
CA PRO A 74 17.58 24.55 -25.22
C PRO A 74 17.68 25.89 -24.47
N LYS A 75 18.63 26.00 -23.53
CA LYS A 75 18.91 27.27 -22.87
C LYS A 75 19.41 28.25 -23.93
N ALA A 76 18.55 29.17 -24.36
CA ALA A 76 18.95 30.30 -25.19
C ALA A 76 20.00 31.10 -24.41
N LYS A 77 21.24 31.15 -24.92
CA LYS A 77 22.31 32.00 -24.37
C LYS A 77 21.84 33.46 -24.33
N LYS A 78 21.48 33.97 -23.15
CA LYS A 78 21.57 35.41 -22.86
C LYS A 78 23.01 35.70 -22.44
N GLY A 79 23.86 35.95 -23.44
CA GLY A 79 25.27 36.29 -23.22
C GLY A 79 25.95 36.60 -24.56
N ARG A 80 26.17 37.89 -24.80
CA ARG A 80 26.82 38.42 -26.00
C ARG A 80 28.33 38.14 -25.92
N GLY A 81 28.83 37.30 -26.83
CA GLY A 81 30.26 37.08 -27.06
C GLY A 81 30.86 35.89 -26.30
N ASP A 82 30.89 34.71 -26.92
CA ASP A 82 32.14 34.04 -27.30
C ASP A 82 31.84 32.79 -28.15
N LYS A 83 32.58 32.62 -29.24
CA LYS A 83 32.45 31.50 -30.20
C LYS A 83 33.24 30.30 -29.66
N LYS A 84 32.56 29.37 -28.99
CA LYS A 84 33.00 27.97 -28.90
C LYS A 84 31.81 27.02 -29.08
N SER A 85 31.97 26.13 -30.04
CA SER A 85 31.07 25.08 -30.50
C SER A 85 30.75 24.06 -29.39
N GLY A 86 29.70 24.32 -28.61
CA GLY A 86 29.05 23.33 -27.76
C GLY A 86 27.79 22.83 -28.45
N LYS A 87 27.77 21.56 -28.84
CA LYS A 87 26.64 20.86 -29.46
C LYS A 87 25.36 21.16 -28.67
N GLU A 88 24.38 21.83 -29.30
CA GLU A 88 23.08 22.12 -28.68
C GLU A 88 22.47 20.80 -28.19
N SER A 89 22.26 20.69 -26.87
CA SER A 89 21.59 19.55 -26.25
C SER A 89 20.15 19.52 -26.75
N ARG A 90 19.90 18.72 -27.80
CA ARG A 90 18.54 18.44 -28.25
C ARG A 90 17.87 17.60 -27.16
N PRO A 91 16.64 17.93 -26.73
CA PRO A 91 15.93 17.10 -25.78
C PRO A 91 15.84 15.67 -26.34
N LEU A 92 16.15 14.70 -25.49
CA LEU A 92 16.16 13.29 -25.90
C LEU A 92 14.70 12.85 -26.13
N LEU A 93 14.28 12.82 -27.40
CA LEU A 93 12.95 12.38 -27.85
C LEU A 93 12.82 10.83 -27.80
N ARG A 94 13.10 10.24 -26.64
CA ARG A 94 13.05 8.79 -26.41
C ARG A 94 11.86 8.47 -25.49
N PRO A 95 11.06 7.45 -25.79
CA PRO A 95 9.98 7.06 -24.90
C PRO A 95 10.55 6.51 -23.58
N ILE A 96 10.01 6.98 -22.46
CA ILE A 96 10.32 6.49 -21.12
C ILE A 96 9.03 5.96 -20.49
N ILE A 97 9.07 4.72 -20.02
CA ILE A 97 8.00 4.08 -19.26
C ILE A 97 8.50 3.89 -17.83
N CYS A 98 7.80 4.51 -16.88
CA CYS A 98 8.06 4.33 -15.45
C CYS A 98 6.98 3.45 -14.83
N ILE A 99 7.39 2.45 -14.05
CA ILE A 99 6.53 1.53 -13.32
C ILE A 99 6.77 1.79 -11.83
N CYS A 100 5.68 1.98 -11.08
CA CYS A 100 5.70 2.23 -9.64
C CYS A 100 4.56 1.45 -8.98
N ASN A 101 4.73 1.12 -7.70
CA ASN A 101 3.66 0.52 -6.90
C ASN A 101 2.78 1.61 -6.26
N ASP A 102 3.39 2.72 -5.81
CA ASP A 102 2.69 3.90 -5.28
C ASP A 102 2.89 5.15 -6.14
N LEU A 103 1.83 5.58 -6.82
CA LEU A 103 1.80 6.81 -7.63
C LEU A 103 1.97 8.09 -6.78
N TYR A 104 1.61 8.04 -5.49
CA TYR A 104 1.60 9.19 -4.58
C TYR A 104 2.86 9.27 -3.72
N ALA A 105 3.86 8.43 -4.00
CA ALA A 105 5.17 8.51 -3.38
C ALA A 105 5.77 9.93 -3.55
N PRO A 106 6.34 10.55 -2.48
CA PRO A 106 6.91 11.89 -2.55
C PRO A 106 7.97 12.07 -3.65
N SER A 107 8.76 11.02 -3.90
CA SER A 107 9.77 10.94 -4.97
C SER A 107 9.19 11.22 -6.36
N LEU A 108 7.92 10.87 -6.59
CA LEU A 108 7.23 11.02 -7.87
C LEU A 108 6.42 12.32 -7.99
N ALA A 109 6.36 13.15 -6.95
CA ALA A 109 5.53 14.36 -6.93
C ALA A 109 5.82 15.30 -8.12
N ARG A 110 7.09 15.39 -8.55
CA ARG A 110 7.54 16.22 -9.69
C ARG A 110 7.38 15.55 -11.06
N LEU A 111 7.37 14.22 -11.12
CA LEU A 111 7.18 13.45 -12.36
C LEU A 111 5.69 13.31 -12.72
N ARG A 112 4.84 13.18 -11.70
CA ARG A 112 3.39 13.01 -11.84
C ARG A 112 2.68 14.04 -12.75
N PRO A 113 2.94 15.37 -12.67
CA PRO A 113 2.27 16.35 -13.54
C PRO A 113 2.73 16.33 -15.00
N ILE A 114 3.90 15.78 -15.30
CA ILE A 114 4.49 15.78 -16.66
C ILE A 114 4.35 14.42 -17.37
N ALA A 115 3.98 13.37 -16.64
CA ALA A 115 3.86 12.00 -17.17
C ALA A 115 2.41 11.63 -17.49
N ARG A 116 2.21 10.79 -18.52
CA ARG A 116 0.92 10.15 -18.79
C ARG A 116 0.73 8.99 -17.80
N VAL A 117 -0.16 9.18 -16.83
CA VAL A 117 -0.47 8.14 -15.84
C VAL A 117 -1.40 7.08 -16.43
N ILE A 118 -0.96 5.82 -16.40
CA ILE A 118 -1.76 4.64 -16.73
C ILE A 118 -1.91 3.83 -15.45
N ARG A 119 -3.14 3.75 -14.92
CA ARG A 119 -3.42 3.01 -13.68
C ARG A 119 -3.78 1.56 -13.99
N PHE A 120 -2.99 0.64 -13.47
CA PHE A 120 -3.32 -0.78 -13.48
C PHE A 120 -4.21 -1.10 -12.28
N ARG A 121 -5.32 -1.79 -12.55
CA ARG A 121 -6.20 -2.33 -11.50
C ARG A 121 -5.90 -3.81 -11.34
N LYS A 122 -6.17 -4.35 -10.14
CA LYS A 122 -6.18 -5.80 -9.93
C LYS A 122 -7.10 -6.45 -10.96
N ALA A 123 -6.62 -7.49 -11.62
CA ALA A 123 -7.39 -8.19 -12.63
C ALA A 123 -8.53 -8.99 -11.96
N GLN A 124 -9.63 -9.17 -12.69
CA GLN A 124 -10.80 -9.85 -12.16
C GLN A 124 -10.48 -11.33 -11.86
N PRO A 125 -10.95 -11.90 -10.73
CA PRO A 125 -10.64 -13.27 -10.34
C PRO A 125 -10.99 -14.32 -11.40
N VAL A 126 -12.07 -14.09 -12.16
CA VAL A 126 -12.52 -14.98 -13.24
C VAL A 126 -11.49 -15.02 -14.38
N LEU A 127 -10.95 -13.87 -14.78
CA LEU A 127 -9.94 -13.78 -15.83
C LEU A 127 -8.63 -14.44 -15.39
N LEU A 128 -8.22 -14.25 -14.13
CA LEU A 128 -7.07 -14.97 -13.58
C LEU A 128 -7.30 -16.48 -13.58
N THR A 129 -8.45 -16.95 -13.10
CA THR A 129 -8.76 -18.38 -13.01
C THR A 129 -8.70 -19.04 -14.39
N ASN A 130 -9.27 -18.39 -15.41
CA ASN A 130 -9.19 -18.86 -16.79
C ASN A 130 -7.75 -18.89 -17.29
N ARG A 131 -6.98 -17.82 -17.07
CA ARG A 131 -5.58 -17.76 -17.49
C ARG A 131 -4.71 -18.80 -16.80
N LEU A 132 -4.92 -19.04 -15.50
CA LEU A 132 -4.21 -20.08 -14.75
C LEU A 132 -4.58 -21.47 -15.26
N ARG A 133 -5.84 -21.70 -15.64
CA ARG A 133 -6.27 -22.95 -16.24
C ARG A 133 -5.57 -23.21 -17.58
N ASP A 134 -5.46 -22.19 -18.42
CA ASP A 134 -4.73 -22.29 -19.69
C ASP A 134 -3.26 -22.67 -19.45
N ILE A 135 -2.60 -22.00 -18.49
CA ILE A 135 -1.22 -22.30 -18.09
C ILE A 135 -1.11 -23.74 -17.59
N CYS A 136 -2.04 -24.20 -16.75
CA CYS A 136 -2.04 -25.58 -16.25
C CYS A 136 -2.18 -26.61 -17.38
N ILE A 137 -3.02 -26.35 -18.39
CA ILE A 137 -3.18 -27.23 -19.55
C ILE A 137 -1.89 -27.31 -20.36
N GLU A 138 -1.27 -26.16 -20.66
CA GLU A 138 -0.01 -26.08 -21.42
C GLU A 138 1.15 -26.76 -20.67
N GLU A 139 1.17 -26.63 -19.35
CA GLU A 139 2.19 -27.22 -18.47
C GLU A 139 1.87 -28.68 -18.06
N SER A 140 0.85 -29.32 -18.65
CA SER A 140 0.41 -30.68 -18.32
C SER A 140 0.05 -30.92 -16.83
N LEU A 141 -0.35 -29.86 -16.13
CA LEU A 141 -0.73 -29.88 -14.72
C LEU A 141 -2.25 -30.04 -14.59
N ARG A 142 -2.72 -31.11 -13.95
CA ARG A 142 -4.17 -31.36 -13.77
C ARG A 142 -4.71 -30.57 -12.58
N ALA A 143 -5.41 -29.47 -12.83
CA ALA A 143 -5.99 -28.62 -11.78
C ALA A 143 -7.52 -28.56 -11.85
N ASP A 144 -8.19 -28.67 -10.69
CA ASP A 144 -9.62 -28.39 -10.57
C ASP A 144 -9.88 -26.87 -10.61
N THR A 145 -10.98 -26.45 -11.22
CA THR A 145 -11.36 -25.03 -11.31
C THR A 145 -11.57 -24.44 -9.91
N ARG A 146 -12.15 -25.21 -8.98
CA ARG A 146 -12.31 -24.79 -7.58
C ARG A 146 -10.97 -24.53 -6.89
N ALA A 147 -9.99 -25.40 -7.13
CA ALA A 147 -8.64 -25.24 -6.60
C ALA A 147 -8.02 -23.93 -7.13
N LEU A 148 -8.11 -23.67 -8.44
CA LEU A 148 -7.60 -22.43 -9.03
C LEU A 148 -8.30 -21.17 -8.48
N THR A 149 -9.62 -21.21 -8.27
CA THR A 149 -10.35 -20.10 -7.65
C THR A 149 -9.92 -19.87 -6.20
N ALA A 150 -9.71 -20.94 -5.42
CA ALA A 150 -9.18 -20.85 -4.07
C ALA A 150 -7.79 -20.20 -4.05
N LEU A 151 -6.90 -20.60 -4.97
CA LEU A 151 -5.57 -20.00 -5.10
C LEU A 151 -5.62 -18.50 -5.39
N VAL A 152 -6.44 -18.07 -6.36
CA VAL A 152 -6.62 -16.64 -6.70
C VAL A 152 -7.16 -15.83 -5.52
N THR A 153 -8.02 -16.45 -4.71
CA THR A 153 -8.59 -15.84 -3.51
C THR A 153 -7.50 -15.64 -2.45
N VAL A 154 -6.69 -16.67 -2.20
CA VAL A 154 -5.59 -16.62 -1.22
C VAL A 154 -4.52 -15.60 -1.61
N THR A 155 -4.15 -15.53 -2.89
CA THR A 155 -3.13 -14.58 -3.39
C THR A 155 -3.68 -13.17 -3.63
N GLN A 156 -4.95 -12.92 -3.32
CA GLN A 156 -5.64 -11.63 -3.53
C GLN A 156 -5.53 -11.08 -4.96
N GLY A 157 -5.48 -11.98 -5.95
CA GLY A 157 -5.37 -11.63 -7.37
C GLY A 157 -3.96 -11.28 -7.86
N ASP A 158 -2.90 -11.59 -7.09
CA ASP A 158 -1.52 -11.50 -7.56
C ASP A 158 -1.17 -12.71 -8.45
N LEU A 159 -0.99 -12.45 -9.75
CA LEU A 159 -0.66 -13.47 -10.73
C LEU A 159 0.73 -14.08 -10.51
N ARG A 160 1.72 -13.29 -10.09
CA ARG A 160 3.08 -13.79 -9.82
C ARG A 160 3.06 -14.74 -8.64
N ALA A 161 2.34 -14.39 -7.59
CA ALA A 161 2.13 -15.28 -6.44
C ALA A 161 1.43 -16.57 -6.87
N CYS A 162 0.36 -16.49 -7.67
CA CYS A 162 -0.34 -17.67 -8.19
C CYS A 162 0.60 -18.61 -8.97
N ILE A 163 1.36 -18.06 -9.92
CA ILE A 163 2.28 -18.85 -10.77
C ILE A 163 3.37 -19.49 -9.91
N ASN A 164 3.96 -18.76 -8.97
CA ASN A 164 4.99 -19.30 -8.08
C ASN A 164 4.45 -20.45 -7.21
N THR A 165 3.22 -20.33 -6.71
CA THR A 165 2.57 -21.40 -5.96
C THR A 165 2.28 -22.62 -6.86
N LEU A 166 1.80 -22.42 -8.08
CA LEU A 166 1.59 -23.52 -9.03
C LEU A 166 2.92 -24.20 -9.41
N GLN A 167 4.00 -23.43 -9.60
CA GLN A 167 5.33 -23.97 -9.86
C GLN A 167 5.84 -24.80 -8.68
N LEU A 168 5.59 -24.35 -7.45
CA LEU A 168 5.93 -25.11 -6.24
C LEU A 168 5.11 -26.40 -6.12
N ILE A 169 3.84 -26.40 -6.51
CA ILE A 169 3.01 -27.62 -6.52
C ILE A 169 3.50 -28.56 -7.62
N LYS A 170 3.76 -28.05 -8.83
CA LYS A 170 4.25 -28.84 -9.96
C LYS A 170 5.59 -29.53 -9.67
N SER A 171 6.47 -28.93 -8.87
CA SER A 171 7.72 -29.60 -8.47
C SER A 171 7.52 -30.80 -7.53
N ARG A 172 6.32 -30.97 -6.98
CA ARG A 172 5.97 -32.04 -6.02
C ARG A 172 4.91 -33.01 -6.55
N SER A 173 3.99 -32.54 -7.41
CA SER A 173 2.88 -33.34 -7.95
C SER A 173 2.37 -32.79 -9.29
N ASP A 174 1.92 -33.69 -10.17
CA ASP A 174 1.27 -33.35 -11.45
C ASP A 174 -0.23 -33.04 -11.34
N THR A 175 -0.75 -33.05 -10.11
CA THR A 175 -2.15 -32.74 -9.79
C THR A 175 -2.22 -31.59 -8.78
N VAL A 176 -3.16 -30.68 -8.98
CA VAL A 176 -3.45 -29.55 -8.08
C VAL A 176 -4.82 -29.79 -7.43
N SER A 177 -4.81 -30.16 -6.16
CA SER A 177 -6.01 -30.22 -5.31
C SER A 177 -6.11 -29.01 -4.38
N GLU A 178 -7.29 -28.77 -3.82
CA GLU A 178 -7.50 -27.72 -2.82
C GLU A 178 -6.64 -27.95 -1.56
N ASN A 179 -6.37 -29.21 -1.21
CA ASN A 179 -5.48 -29.57 -0.10
C ASN A 179 -4.02 -29.20 -0.39
N ASP A 180 -3.56 -29.38 -1.63
CA ASP A 180 -2.19 -29.03 -2.04
C ASP A 180 -1.99 -27.52 -2.02
N ILE A 181 -3.00 -26.77 -2.46
CA ILE A 181 -3.01 -25.31 -2.34
C ILE A 181 -2.98 -24.92 -0.87
N SER A 182 -3.85 -25.48 -0.02
CA SER A 182 -3.87 -25.16 1.41
C SER A 182 -2.53 -25.48 2.11
N ARG A 183 -1.78 -26.48 1.63
CA ARG A 183 -0.44 -26.81 2.14
C ARG A 183 0.64 -25.89 1.59
N ALA A 184 0.62 -25.60 0.29
CA ALA A 184 1.57 -24.70 -0.37
C ALA A 184 1.39 -23.25 0.11
N THR A 185 0.16 -22.87 0.44
CA THR A 185 -0.19 -21.58 1.02
C THR A 185 -0.27 -21.63 2.54
N ALA A 186 0.07 -22.73 3.21
CA ALA A 186 0.01 -22.79 4.69
C ALA A 186 0.86 -21.68 5.32
N GLY A 187 2.07 -21.44 4.80
CA GLY A 187 2.91 -20.32 5.24
C GLY A 187 2.38 -18.93 4.86
N MET A 188 1.52 -18.82 3.84
CA MET A 188 0.80 -17.58 3.50
C MET A 188 -0.49 -17.42 4.33
N LYS A 189 -1.04 -18.53 4.83
CA LYS A 189 -2.28 -18.58 5.64
C LYS A 189 -1.98 -18.33 7.12
N GLU A 190 -0.79 -18.70 7.60
CA GLU A 190 -0.32 -18.31 8.94
C GLU A 190 -0.04 -16.80 9.05
N THR A 191 0.09 -16.09 7.92
CA THR A 191 0.29 -14.63 7.93
C THR A 191 -1.03 -13.87 8.16
N GLU A 192 -2.18 -14.51 8.02
CA GLU A 192 -3.48 -13.87 8.22
C GLU A 192 -4.51 -14.90 8.73
N THR A 193 -4.55 -15.19 10.05
CA THR A 193 -5.85 -15.45 10.68
C THR A 193 -6.74 -14.29 10.24
N SER A 194 -7.74 -14.56 9.40
CA SER A 194 -8.50 -13.46 8.81
C SER A 194 -9.05 -12.60 9.94
N VAL A 195 -8.93 -11.28 9.83
CA VAL A 195 -9.52 -10.36 10.82
C VAL A 195 -10.98 -10.72 11.06
N GLN A 196 -11.66 -11.25 10.05
CA GLN A 196 -13.00 -11.83 10.12
C GLN A 196 -13.14 -13.06 11.04
N SER A 197 -12.19 -13.99 11.06
CA SER A 197 -12.25 -15.14 11.98
C SER A 197 -12.04 -14.69 13.42
N VAL A 198 -11.08 -13.79 13.65
CA VAL A 198 -10.83 -13.19 14.97
C VAL A 198 -12.04 -12.37 15.42
N TRP A 199 -12.65 -11.61 14.51
CA TRP A 199 -13.87 -10.86 14.77
C TRP A 199 -15.01 -11.75 15.24
N ASN A 200 -15.27 -12.83 14.51
CA ASN A 200 -16.34 -13.77 14.86
C ASN A 200 -16.09 -14.38 16.24
N ASP A 201 -14.84 -14.70 16.55
CA ASP A 201 -14.43 -15.24 17.84
C ASP A 201 -14.50 -14.21 18.99
N LEU A 202 -14.21 -12.95 18.70
CA LEU A 202 -14.26 -11.84 19.65
C LEU A 202 -15.69 -11.41 19.99
N PHE A 203 -16.60 -11.37 19.00
CA PHE A 203 -17.94 -10.80 19.16
C PHE A 203 -19.09 -11.80 19.10
N THR A 204 -18.84 -13.07 18.79
CA THR A 204 -19.86 -14.13 18.84
C THR A 204 -19.60 -15.03 20.04
N PRO A 205 -20.50 -15.07 21.04
CA PRO A 205 -20.31 -15.95 22.18
C PRO A 205 -20.35 -17.41 21.74
N VAL A 206 -19.37 -18.21 22.18
CA VAL A 206 -19.32 -19.65 21.88
C VAL A 206 -20.53 -20.34 22.52
N THR A 207 -21.42 -20.88 21.69
CA THR A 207 -22.66 -21.53 22.15
C THR A 207 -22.36 -22.81 22.94
N ALA A 208 -23.22 -23.13 23.92
CA ALA A 208 -23.06 -24.32 24.77
C ALA A 208 -23.03 -25.66 24.00
N LYS A 209 -23.59 -25.71 22.78
CA LYS A 209 -23.52 -26.89 21.90
C LYS A 209 -22.14 -27.05 21.27
N THR A 210 -21.50 -25.94 20.87
CA THR A 210 -20.15 -25.93 20.31
C THR A 210 -19.08 -26.18 21.37
N ARG A 211 -19.33 -25.79 22.63
CA ARG A 211 -18.43 -26.08 23.77
C ARG A 211 -18.19 -27.58 23.99
N LYS A 212 -19.17 -28.44 23.69
CA LYS A 212 -19.05 -29.90 23.87
C LYS A 212 -18.11 -30.58 22.86
N HIS A 213 -17.81 -29.93 21.74
CA HIS A 213 -16.92 -30.47 20.70
C HIS A 213 -15.49 -29.92 20.77
N ILE A 214 -15.21 -29.03 21.73
CA ILE A 214 -13.86 -28.53 22.00
C ILE A 214 -13.26 -29.43 23.09
N PRO A 215 -12.17 -30.18 22.83
CA PRO A 215 -11.56 -31.03 23.84
C PRO A 215 -11.06 -30.16 25.02
N GLY A 216 -11.58 -30.39 26.23
CA GLY A 216 -11.16 -29.70 27.47
C GLY A 216 -12.18 -28.74 28.12
N ALA A 217 -13.28 -28.39 27.44
CA ALA A 217 -14.19 -27.34 27.89
C ALA A 217 -15.20 -27.77 28.98
N SER A 218 -14.74 -27.79 30.23
CA SER A 218 -15.59 -27.65 31.43
C SER A 218 -15.98 -26.17 31.63
N ALA A 219 -17.03 -25.91 32.41
CA ALA A 219 -17.55 -24.57 32.75
C ALA A 219 -16.48 -23.59 33.30
N MET A 220 -15.34 -24.10 33.78
CA MET A 220 -14.18 -23.37 34.26
C MET A 220 -13.31 -22.75 33.13
N GLU A 221 -13.51 -23.13 31.86
CA GLU A 221 -12.76 -22.60 30.71
C GLU A 221 -13.30 -21.28 30.14
N ALA A 222 -14.42 -20.77 30.68
CA ALA A 222 -14.87 -19.42 30.40
C ALA A 222 -13.80 -18.38 30.79
N ASP A 223 -12.95 -18.67 31.78
CA ASP A 223 -11.80 -17.82 32.17
C ASP A 223 -10.60 -17.93 31.23
N LYS A 224 -10.49 -18.99 30.42
CA LYS A 224 -9.36 -19.17 29.48
C LYS A 224 -9.56 -18.44 28.15
N TYR A 225 -10.65 -17.66 27.99
CA TYR A 225 -10.89 -16.88 26.79
C TYR A 225 -9.78 -15.86 26.53
N VAL A 226 -9.22 -15.26 27.60
CA VAL A 226 -8.15 -14.26 27.49
C VAL A 226 -6.91 -14.87 26.82
N ALA A 227 -6.42 -16.01 27.31
CA ALA A 227 -5.23 -16.66 26.76
C ALA A 227 -5.42 -17.18 25.31
N ARG A 228 -6.66 -17.55 24.97
CA ARG A 228 -7.01 -18.02 23.63
C ARG A 228 -7.12 -16.84 22.65
N LEU A 229 -7.88 -15.81 23.02
CA LEU A 229 -8.07 -14.63 22.18
C LEU A 229 -6.78 -13.82 22.05
N SER A 230 -5.98 -13.67 23.10
CA SER A 230 -4.71 -12.93 23.03
C SER A 230 -3.78 -13.53 21.98
N ARG A 231 -3.65 -14.86 21.96
CA ARG A 231 -2.89 -15.58 20.93
C ARG A 231 -3.50 -15.36 19.55
N VAL A 232 -4.81 -15.58 19.38
CA VAL A 232 -5.46 -15.45 18.06
C VAL A 232 -5.35 -14.03 17.49
N ILE A 233 -5.44 -13.00 18.35
CA ILE A 233 -5.28 -11.58 18.01
C ILE A 233 -3.84 -11.28 17.63
N GLU A 234 -2.86 -11.76 18.42
CA GLU A 234 -1.44 -11.59 18.13
C GLU A 234 -1.06 -12.16 16.75
N HIS A 235 -1.52 -13.37 16.43
CA HIS A 235 -1.26 -14.00 15.13
C HIS A 235 -1.94 -13.27 13.95
N ALA A 236 -3.08 -12.61 14.19
CA ALA A 236 -3.78 -11.85 13.14
C ALA A 236 -3.22 -10.44 12.91
N GLY A 237 -2.35 -9.97 13.82
CA GLY A 237 -1.85 -8.61 13.87
C GLY A 237 -2.78 -7.69 14.66
N THR A 238 -2.36 -7.35 15.88
CA THR A 238 -3.16 -6.58 16.85
C THR A 238 -3.66 -5.25 16.28
N ASP A 239 -2.83 -4.51 15.55
CA ASP A 239 -3.22 -3.22 14.94
C ASP A 239 -4.41 -3.36 14.00
N ARG A 240 -4.43 -4.40 13.16
CA ARG A 240 -5.51 -4.62 12.20
C ARG A 240 -6.82 -4.96 12.91
N VAL A 241 -6.73 -5.77 13.97
CA VAL A 241 -7.89 -6.15 14.78
C VAL A 241 -8.40 -4.94 15.58
N ALA A 242 -7.50 -4.10 16.10
CA ALA A 242 -7.85 -2.89 16.84
C ALA A 242 -8.60 -1.88 15.95
N VAL A 243 -8.12 -1.62 14.73
CA VAL A 243 -8.81 -0.77 13.75
C VAL A 243 -10.19 -1.33 13.43
N ALA A 244 -10.29 -2.64 13.16
CA ALA A 244 -11.58 -3.27 12.90
C ALA A 244 -12.54 -3.12 14.10
N CYS A 245 -12.06 -3.28 15.34
CA CYS A 245 -12.87 -3.07 16.55
C CYS A 245 -13.37 -1.63 16.61
N PHE A 246 -12.51 -0.65 16.32
CA PHE A 246 -12.85 0.77 16.37
C PHE A 246 -13.88 1.17 15.31
N GLU A 247 -13.84 0.58 14.11
CA GLU A 247 -14.83 0.90 13.07
C GLU A 247 -16.23 0.37 13.40
N HIS A 248 -16.32 -0.75 14.12
CA HIS A 248 -17.55 -1.53 14.21
C HIS A 248 -18.16 -1.62 15.63
N TYR A 249 -17.44 -1.26 16.70
CA TYR A 249 -17.97 -1.39 18.07
C TYR A 249 -19.30 -0.64 18.30
N THR A 250 -19.54 0.43 17.54
CA THR A 250 -20.79 1.21 17.58
C THR A 250 -21.96 0.53 16.86
N THR A 251 -21.66 -0.35 15.90
CA THR A 251 -22.64 -1.09 15.08
C THR A 251 -23.09 -2.41 15.70
N LEU A 252 -22.37 -2.87 16.73
CA LEU A 252 -22.69 -4.10 17.46
C LEU A 252 -24.01 -3.94 18.21
N ARG A 253 -24.71 -5.07 18.44
CA ARG A 253 -25.95 -5.05 19.22
C ARG A 253 -25.61 -4.65 20.65
N LYS A 254 -26.16 -3.51 21.07
CA LYS A 254 -25.99 -2.98 22.42
C LYS A 254 -26.67 -3.91 23.42
N GLY A 255 -25.92 -4.48 24.36
CA GLY A 255 -26.45 -5.22 25.51
C GLY A 255 -27.21 -4.31 26.48
N ARG A 256 -27.59 -4.86 27.64
CA ARG A 256 -28.47 -4.21 28.65
C ARG A 256 -27.89 -2.97 29.35
N SER A 257 -26.62 -2.62 29.14
CA SER A 257 -25.92 -1.46 29.74
C SER A 257 -25.09 -0.73 28.68
N SER A 258 -25.76 -0.20 27.65
CA SER A 258 -25.11 0.24 26.42
C SER A 258 -24.08 1.35 26.56
N TRP A 259 -24.22 2.24 27.55
CA TRP A 259 -23.31 3.38 27.72
C TRP A 259 -22.06 3.01 28.52
N ASP A 260 -22.20 2.23 29.59
CA ASP A 260 -21.06 1.80 30.41
C ASP A 260 -20.12 0.89 29.61
N SER A 261 -20.67 0.00 28.77
CA SER A 261 -19.86 -0.85 27.89
C SER A 261 -19.10 -0.04 26.84
N LEU A 262 -19.69 1.06 26.33
CA LEU A 262 -19.00 1.95 25.39
C LEU A 262 -17.91 2.76 26.09
N LEU A 263 -18.17 3.27 27.30
CA LEU A 263 -17.18 4.00 28.09
C LEU A 263 -15.97 3.10 28.41
N ALA A 264 -16.22 1.88 28.89
CA ALA A 264 -15.17 0.91 29.16
C ALA A 264 -14.37 0.58 27.88
N ALA A 265 -15.03 0.44 26.73
CA ALA A 265 -14.34 0.21 25.46
C ALA A 265 -13.41 1.37 25.07
N HIS A 266 -13.83 2.62 25.33
CA HIS A 266 -12.98 3.79 25.11
C HIS A 266 -11.76 3.81 26.03
N GLU A 267 -11.91 3.41 27.29
CA GLU A 267 -10.77 3.27 28.22
C GLU A 267 -9.77 2.22 27.73
N TRP A 268 -10.25 1.06 27.26
CA TRP A 268 -9.40 0.02 26.68
C TRP A 268 -8.70 0.48 25.39
N PHE A 269 -9.38 1.24 24.54
CA PHE A 269 -8.74 1.87 23.36
C PHE A 269 -7.69 2.90 23.76
N GLY A 270 -7.96 3.73 24.77
CA GLY A 270 -6.99 4.70 25.28
C GLY A 270 -5.73 4.02 25.83
N TRP A 271 -5.90 2.91 26.54
CA TRP A 271 -4.76 2.09 26.98
C TRP A 271 -3.99 1.47 25.82
N TYR A 272 -4.69 0.89 24.83
CA TYR A 272 -4.09 0.38 23.61
C TYR A 272 -3.26 1.44 22.87
N ASP A 273 -3.81 2.65 22.69
CA ASP A 273 -3.14 3.73 21.99
C ASP A 273 -1.92 4.23 22.77
N THR A 274 -2.03 4.33 24.10
CA THR A 274 -0.90 4.69 24.96
C THR A 274 0.25 3.68 24.82
N LEU A 275 -0.04 2.37 24.92
CA LEU A 275 0.94 1.30 24.71
C LEU A 275 1.57 1.34 23.31
N SER A 276 0.75 1.60 22.30
CA SER A 276 1.18 1.63 20.91
C SER A 276 2.02 2.88 20.61
N MET A 277 1.68 4.01 21.21
CA MET A 277 2.44 5.24 21.13
C MET A 277 3.81 5.07 21.78
N THR A 278 3.87 4.63 23.05
CA THR A 278 5.15 4.45 23.76
C THR A 278 6.04 3.44 23.07
N MET A 279 5.49 2.32 22.61
CA MET A 279 6.24 1.34 21.81
C MET A 279 6.86 1.97 20.56
N ARG A 280 6.12 2.81 19.82
CA ARG A 280 6.60 3.44 18.59
C ARG A 280 7.57 4.60 18.84
N THR A 281 7.36 5.39 19.89
CA THR A 281 8.19 6.57 20.18
C THR A 281 9.47 6.22 20.92
N GLU A 282 9.39 5.32 21.90
CA GLU A 282 10.50 4.93 22.78
C GLU A 282 11.19 3.64 22.34
N GLN A 283 10.63 2.92 21.36
CA GLN A 283 11.14 1.63 20.86
C GLN A 283 11.12 0.51 21.91
N GLU A 284 10.25 0.63 22.92
CA GLU A 284 10.06 -0.37 23.97
C GLU A 284 9.16 -1.53 23.49
N TYR A 285 9.73 -2.42 22.69
CA TYR A 285 9.01 -3.57 22.11
C TYR A 285 8.57 -4.62 23.14
N GLY A 286 9.03 -4.54 24.39
CA GLY A 286 8.52 -5.38 25.48
C GLY A 286 7.02 -5.19 25.74
N LEU A 287 6.47 -4.03 25.33
CA LEU A 287 5.04 -3.72 25.44
C LEU A 287 4.17 -4.45 24.40
N LEU A 288 4.76 -4.99 23.33
CA LEU A 288 4.04 -5.66 22.24
C LEU A 288 3.19 -6.84 22.75
N ALA A 289 3.72 -7.59 23.73
CA ALA A 289 3.03 -8.73 24.32
C ALA A 289 1.76 -8.35 25.08
N TYR A 290 1.62 -7.08 25.51
CA TYR A 290 0.48 -6.60 26.28
C TYR A 290 -0.65 -6.04 25.41
N GLN A 291 -0.34 -5.60 24.18
CA GLN A 291 -1.33 -5.01 23.28
C GLN A 291 -2.54 -5.92 22.98
N PRO A 292 -2.39 -7.25 22.74
CA PRO A 292 -3.54 -8.11 22.48
C PRO A 292 -4.55 -8.12 23.64
N TYR A 293 -4.09 -7.99 24.89
CA TYR A 293 -4.95 -8.02 26.06
C TYR A 293 -5.93 -6.83 26.08
N ALA A 294 -5.53 -5.66 25.58
CA ALA A 294 -6.40 -4.50 25.45
C ALA A 294 -7.62 -4.81 24.57
N ILE A 295 -7.40 -5.57 23.49
CA ILE A 295 -8.45 -5.96 22.55
C ILE A 295 -9.27 -7.14 23.09
N THR A 296 -8.67 -8.07 23.84
CA THR A 296 -9.44 -9.18 24.45
C THR A 296 -10.55 -8.70 25.40
N ALA A 297 -10.38 -7.53 26.02
CA ALA A 297 -11.37 -6.94 26.91
C ALA A 297 -12.69 -6.57 26.21
N PHE A 298 -12.71 -6.49 24.88
CA PHE A 298 -13.93 -6.23 24.10
C PHE A 298 -14.90 -7.42 24.08
N HIS A 299 -14.41 -8.64 24.33
CA HIS A 299 -15.23 -9.84 24.35
C HIS A 299 -16.38 -9.74 25.38
N PRO A 300 -16.13 -9.55 26.69
CA PRO A 300 -17.20 -9.42 27.67
C PRO A 300 -18.09 -8.18 27.46
N LEU A 301 -17.60 -7.13 26.80
CA LEU A 301 -18.34 -5.90 26.57
C LEU A 301 -19.39 -6.03 25.44
N PHE A 302 -19.08 -6.79 24.39
CA PHE A 302 -19.87 -6.77 23.16
C PHE A 302 -20.24 -8.16 22.59
N ALA A 303 -19.80 -9.27 23.19
CA ALA A 303 -20.14 -10.60 22.70
C ALA A 303 -21.63 -10.92 22.90
N THR A 304 -22.43 -10.70 21.85
CA THR A 304 -23.88 -10.89 21.86
C THR A 304 -24.30 -11.78 20.70
N LEU A 305 -25.24 -12.69 20.95
CA LEU A 305 -25.81 -13.53 19.90
C LEU A 305 -26.62 -12.66 18.92
N GLY A 306 -26.31 -12.74 17.63
CA GLY A 306 -26.98 -11.94 16.58
C GLY A 306 -26.28 -10.63 16.21
N ASN A 307 -25.03 -10.44 16.63
CA ASN A 307 -24.17 -9.38 16.09
C ASN A 307 -24.05 -9.47 14.55
N PRO A 308 -23.92 -8.33 13.85
CA PRO A 308 -23.71 -8.32 12.41
C PRO A 308 -22.41 -9.04 12.05
N LYS A 309 -22.39 -9.67 10.87
CA LYS A 309 -21.15 -10.25 10.33
C LYS A 309 -20.16 -9.12 10.07
N TYR A 310 -18.88 -9.40 10.31
CA TYR A 310 -17.80 -8.48 9.92
C TYR A 310 -17.86 -8.21 8.43
N GLU A 311 -17.95 -6.93 8.08
CA GLU A 311 -17.79 -6.42 6.73
C GLU A 311 -16.63 -5.44 6.76
N ARG A 312 -15.56 -5.71 6.01
CA ARG A 312 -14.42 -4.81 5.96
C ARG A 312 -14.85 -3.50 5.32
N VAL A 313 -14.91 -2.45 6.12
CA VAL A 313 -15.06 -1.08 5.63
C VAL A 313 -13.66 -0.45 5.61
N ASN A 314 -13.32 0.30 4.56
CA ASN A 314 -12.00 0.96 4.47
C ASN A 314 -12.10 2.42 4.96
N ASN A 315 -12.88 2.69 6.00
CA ASN A 315 -13.14 4.05 6.46
C ASN A 315 -11.84 4.74 6.88
N ASP A 316 -10.96 4.03 7.59
CA ASP A 316 -9.67 4.58 8.01
C ASP A 316 -8.79 5.03 6.82
N TRP A 317 -8.70 4.20 5.78
CA TRP A 317 -7.91 4.54 4.58
C TRP A 317 -8.53 5.69 3.78
N ASP A 318 -9.86 5.73 3.68
CA ASP A 318 -10.58 6.81 3.02
C ASP A 318 -10.43 8.13 3.81
N HIS A 319 -10.50 8.07 5.15
CA HIS A 319 -10.27 9.21 6.03
C HIS A 319 -8.84 9.71 5.97
N PHE A 320 -7.84 8.81 6.03
CA PHE A 320 -6.43 9.16 5.88
C PHE A 320 -6.17 9.84 4.53
N THR A 321 -6.69 9.25 3.44
CA THR A 321 -6.56 9.82 2.09
C THR A 321 -7.20 11.20 2.03
N ARG A 322 -8.40 11.36 2.60
CA ARG A 322 -9.10 12.66 2.62
C ARG A 322 -8.36 13.70 3.46
N THR A 323 -7.84 13.33 4.63
CA THR A 323 -7.05 14.23 5.49
C THR A 323 -5.79 14.68 4.78
N ARG A 324 -5.05 13.75 4.15
CA ARG A 324 -3.86 14.07 3.38
C ARG A 324 -4.15 15.01 2.21
N VAL A 325 -5.22 14.77 1.47
CA VAL A 325 -5.68 15.68 0.40
C VAL A 325 -6.02 17.06 0.97
N ASN A 326 -6.71 17.13 2.11
CA ASN A 326 -7.07 18.39 2.75
C ASN A 326 -5.82 19.15 3.26
N GLU A 327 -4.81 18.44 3.77
CA GLU A 327 -3.53 19.02 4.16
C GLU A 327 -2.74 19.55 2.96
N GLU A 328 -2.75 18.83 1.83
CA GLU A 328 -2.16 19.28 0.57
C GLU A 328 -2.87 20.55 0.06
N ILE A 329 -4.21 20.58 0.09
CA ILE A 329 -4.99 21.78 -0.28
C ILE A 329 -4.64 22.95 0.65
N LYS A 330 -4.59 22.70 1.97
CA LYS A 330 -4.20 23.71 2.97
C LYS A 330 -2.81 24.26 2.69
N SER A 331 -1.84 23.40 2.39
CA SER A 331 -0.47 23.78 2.05
C SER A 331 -0.39 24.62 0.78
N ILE A 332 -1.08 24.19 -0.29
CA ILE A 332 -1.12 24.93 -1.56
C ILE A 332 -1.77 26.29 -1.35
N PHE A 333 -2.89 26.35 -0.63
CA PHE A 333 -3.58 27.58 -0.32
C PHE A 333 -2.71 28.54 0.51
N SER A 334 -2.06 28.04 1.57
CA SER A 334 -1.16 28.86 2.40
C SER A 334 0.04 29.39 1.63
N ASN A 335 0.62 28.57 0.73
CA ASN A 335 1.75 28.95 -0.13
C ASN A 335 1.33 29.96 -1.21
N SER A 336 0.10 29.84 -1.74
CA SER A 336 -0.46 30.78 -2.71
C SER A 336 -0.76 32.13 -2.07
N LEU A 337 -1.28 32.15 -0.84
CA LEU A 337 -1.50 33.37 -0.06
C LEU A 337 -0.18 34.10 0.25
N THR A 338 0.88 33.37 0.62
CA THR A 338 2.21 33.97 0.87
C THR A 338 2.86 34.49 -0.41
N THR A 339 2.57 33.90 -1.57
CA THR A 339 3.08 34.38 -2.86
C THR A 339 2.30 35.61 -3.33
N GLY A 340 0.97 35.62 -3.21
CA GLY A 340 0.13 36.78 -3.53
C GLY A 340 0.33 37.98 -2.60
N ALA A 341 0.75 37.74 -1.35
CA ALA A 341 1.12 38.79 -0.40
C ALA A 341 2.47 39.48 -0.70
N ARG A 342 3.24 39.00 -1.69
CA ARG A 342 4.50 39.61 -2.16
C ARG A 342 4.35 40.43 -3.44
N ASP A 343 3.22 40.30 -4.14
CA ASP A 343 2.88 41.15 -5.29
C ASP A 343 2.24 42.47 -4.83
N SER A 344 2.21 43.48 -5.70
CA SER A 344 1.65 44.81 -5.42
C SER A 344 0.17 44.79 -4.98
N ASP A 345 -0.53 43.68 -5.22
CA ASP A 345 -1.93 43.46 -4.84
C ASP A 345 -2.10 42.81 -3.47
N ALA A 346 -1.03 42.69 -2.67
CA ALA A 346 -1.05 42.12 -1.31
C ALA A 346 -2.11 42.76 -0.39
N ALA A 347 -2.45 44.03 -0.62
CA ALA A 347 -3.49 44.74 0.12
C ALA A 347 -4.89 44.12 -0.05
N ALA A 348 -5.18 43.51 -1.20
CA ALA A 348 -6.48 42.91 -1.49
C ALA A 348 -6.73 41.62 -0.69
N TYR A 349 -5.69 40.89 -0.31
CA TYR A 349 -5.78 39.57 0.35
C TYR A 349 -5.56 39.61 1.86
N LEU A 350 -5.27 40.78 2.45
CA LEU A 350 -5.08 40.94 3.90
C LEU A 350 -6.30 40.52 4.72
N HIS A 351 -7.52 40.68 4.19
CA HIS A 351 -8.76 40.28 4.85
C HIS A 351 -8.90 38.76 5.03
N MET A 352 -8.20 37.96 4.21
CA MET A 352 -8.16 36.49 4.35
C MET A 352 -7.12 36.02 5.38
N MET A 353 -6.13 36.88 5.71
CA MET A 353 -5.04 36.59 6.65
C MET A 353 -5.34 37.09 8.07
N ALA A 354 -6.14 38.15 8.19
CA ALA A 354 -6.75 38.54 9.46
C ALA A 354 -7.87 37.53 9.76
N GLY A 355 -7.82 36.84 10.91
CA GLY A 355 -8.73 35.75 11.29
C GLY A 355 -10.22 36.12 11.45
N SER A 356 -10.71 37.14 10.77
CA SER A 356 -12.14 37.39 10.56
C SER A 356 -12.69 36.34 9.59
N LYS A 357 -13.74 35.63 10.03
CA LYS A 357 -14.50 34.65 9.25
C LYS A 357 -14.78 35.15 7.84
N ALA A 358 -14.55 34.30 6.85
CA ALA A 358 -15.00 34.55 5.49
C ALA A 358 -16.54 34.53 5.46
N ASP A 359 -17.16 35.66 5.15
CA ASP A 359 -18.59 35.75 4.89
C ASP A 359 -18.88 35.19 3.50
N LEU A 360 -19.67 34.12 3.45
CA LEU A 360 -20.16 33.53 2.22
C LEU A 360 -21.32 34.39 1.69
N GLU A 361 -21.02 35.27 0.73
CA GLU A 361 -22.06 35.92 -0.06
C GLU A 361 -22.67 34.92 -1.04
N PHE A 362 -23.89 34.48 -0.74
CA PHE A 362 -24.72 33.80 -1.71
C PHE A 362 -25.28 34.85 -2.69
N LEU A 363 -24.80 34.80 -3.94
CA LEU A 363 -25.42 35.52 -5.05
C LEU A 363 -26.89 35.13 -5.14
N ARG A 364 -27.78 36.12 -5.00
CA ARG A 364 -29.24 35.97 -5.16
C ARG A 364 -29.64 35.70 -6.60
#